data_AF-A0A409W7U8-F1
#
_entry.id   AF-A0A409W7U8-F1
#
_cell.length_a   1.000
_cell.length_b   1.000
_cell.length_c   1.000
_cell.angle_alpha   90.00
_cell.angle_beta   90.00
_cell.angle_gamma   90.00
#
_symmetry.space_group_name_H-M   'P 1'
#
loop_
_entity.id
_entity.type
_entity.pdbx_description
1 polymer ?
#
loop_
_entity_poly.entity_id
_entity_poly.type
_entity_poly.pdbx_seq_one_letter_code
_entity_poly.pdbx_strand_id
1 'polypeptide(L)'
;MSTTKTIDDQDPSVEYSAGWHVGTSTSAFDNTTSRASSAGLTASLNFTGIGIKVLGTIQAADVGPPPMSSYTIDSSPPQNFTGVQMPSSAQQKIMFFESTALPNRNHSLVVTSLKTGAALILDYFVVILENPASTTVSSSNVLSPTATTPSETSNPTDTSASTSSADTHSNALRALTITTTILGGMFILSLISFMILRYRRRRSAVWDDQSPTRSGRVLEINTHLNPQNLNDDARQYLNQK
;
A
#
# COMPACT_ATOMS: atom_id res chain seq x y z
N MET A 1 14.79 1.87 23.83
CA MET A 1 13.39 1.43 23.65
C MET A 1 12.71 2.37 22.68
N SER A 2 11.64 1.92 22.02
CA SER A 2 10.74 2.77 21.23
C SER A 2 9.31 2.60 21.73
N THR A 3 8.48 3.60 21.51
CA THR A 3 7.03 3.54 21.75
C THR A 3 6.29 3.73 20.42
N THR A 4 4.97 3.58 20.42
CA THR A 4 4.16 3.74 19.21
C THR A 4 2.95 4.63 19.47
N LYS A 5 2.60 5.48 18.49
CA LYS A 5 1.35 6.24 18.44
C LYS A 5 0.53 5.75 17.25
N THR A 6 -0.70 5.31 17.48
CA THR A 6 -1.69 5.09 16.42
C THR A 6 -2.31 6.43 16.01
N ILE A 7 -2.55 6.60 14.70
CA ILE A 7 -3.27 7.72 14.10
C ILE A 7 -4.35 7.10 13.23
N ASP A 8 -5.61 7.42 13.53
CA ASP A 8 -6.78 6.95 12.78
C ASP A 8 -6.82 7.50 11.35
N ASP A 9 -7.53 6.84 10.42
CA ASP A 9 -7.67 7.35 9.07
C ASP A 9 -8.53 8.64 8.98
N GLN A 10 -9.41 8.91 9.95
CA GLN A 10 -10.16 10.17 10.06
C GLN A 10 -9.50 11.20 11.00
N ASP A 11 -8.28 10.94 11.50
CA ASP A 11 -7.54 11.94 12.29
C ASP A 11 -7.28 13.20 11.43
N PRO A 12 -7.57 14.42 11.92
CA PRO A 12 -7.39 15.66 11.16
C PRO A 12 -5.97 15.96 10.67
N SER A 13 -4.96 15.20 11.11
CA SER A 13 -3.59 15.25 10.58
C SER A 13 -3.38 14.47 9.27
N VAL A 14 -4.38 13.70 8.81
CA VAL A 14 -4.36 12.98 7.53
C VAL A 14 -5.08 13.82 6.46
N GLU A 15 -4.31 14.32 5.49
CA GLU A 15 -4.82 15.17 4.41
C GLU A 15 -5.12 14.33 3.15
N TYR A 16 -6.40 14.29 2.74
CA TYR A 16 -6.85 13.55 1.56
C TYR A 16 -7.02 14.46 0.33
N SER A 17 -6.62 13.98 -0.85
CA SER A 17 -6.99 14.61 -2.12
C SER A 17 -8.51 14.53 -2.36
N ALA A 18 -9.06 15.38 -3.22
CA ALA A 18 -10.47 15.24 -3.62
C ALA A 18 -10.75 13.86 -4.26
N GLY A 19 -11.82 13.17 -3.83
CA GLY A 19 -12.26 11.88 -4.39
C GLY A 19 -12.08 10.64 -3.50
N TRP A 20 -11.59 10.79 -2.27
CA TRP A 20 -11.70 9.74 -1.25
C TRP A 20 -13.11 9.69 -0.66
N HIS A 21 -13.51 8.51 -0.17
CA HIS A 21 -14.78 8.30 0.51
C HIS A 21 -14.57 7.61 1.86
N VAL A 22 -15.21 8.14 2.90
CA VAL A 22 -15.25 7.50 4.22
C VAL A 22 -16.17 6.28 4.18
N GLY A 23 -15.73 5.16 4.73
CA GLY A 23 -16.50 3.95 4.95
C GLY A 23 -16.46 3.55 6.43
N THR A 24 -17.38 2.68 6.84
CA THR A 24 -17.45 2.18 8.22
C THR A 24 -17.26 0.67 8.27
N SER A 25 -16.51 0.17 9.24
CA SER A 25 -16.23 -1.25 9.45
C SER A 25 -15.98 -1.53 10.92
N THR A 26 -16.77 -2.39 11.57
CA THR A 26 -16.58 -2.78 12.98
C THR A 26 -15.28 -3.57 13.25
N SER A 27 -14.55 -3.92 12.19
CA SER A 27 -13.24 -4.57 12.28
C SER A 27 -12.07 -3.61 12.09
N ALA A 28 -12.31 -2.38 11.64
CA ALA A 28 -11.31 -1.33 11.51
C ALA A 28 -10.98 -0.66 12.86
N PHE A 29 -9.91 0.11 12.92
CA PHE A 29 -9.62 1.02 14.02
C PHE A 29 -10.66 2.15 14.04
N ASP A 30 -11.09 2.54 15.24
CA ASP A 30 -12.21 3.46 15.55
C ASP A 30 -13.51 3.32 14.71
N ASN A 31 -13.65 2.16 14.04
CA ASN A 31 -14.71 1.75 13.12
C ASN A 31 -14.76 2.50 11.77
N THR A 32 -13.71 3.22 11.40
CA THR A 32 -13.60 4.07 10.20
C THR A 32 -12.64 3.50 9.17
N THR A 33 -12.79 3.92 7.92
CA THR A 33 -11.88 3.59 6.80
C THR A 33 -11.95 4.65 5.72
N SER A 34 -10.86 4.84 4.98
CA SER A 34 -10.79 5.79 3.86
C SER A 34 -10.53 5.06 2.56
N ARG A 35 -11.43 5.21 1.59
CA ARG A 35 -11.44 4.48 0.32
C ARG A 35 -11.13 5.37 -0.88
N ALA A 36 -10.05 5.05 -1.60
CA ALA A 36 -9.76 5.57 -2.93
C ALA A 36 -10.10 4.52 -4.00
N SER A 37 -10.95 4.90 -4.97
CA SER A 37 -11.35 4.01 -6.10
C SER A 37 -10.72 4.39 -7.44
N SER A 38 -9.99 5.51 -7.51
CA SER A 38 -9.31 6.03 -8.70
C SER A 38 -7.80 6.05 -8.49
N ALA A 39 -7.03 5.86 -9.57
CA ALA A 39 -5.59 6.09 -9.56
C ALA A 39 -5.26 7.59 -9.39
N GLY A 40 -4.10 7.88 -8.80
CA GLY A 40 -3.61 9.25 -8.56
C GLY A 40 -4.17 9.92 -7.31
N LEU A 41 -5.16 9.34 -6.63
CA LEU A 41 -5.66 9.84 -5.35
C LEU A 41 -4.62 9.63 -4.24
N THR A 42 -4.40 10.66 -3.41
CA THR A 42 -3.38 10.67 -2.37
C THR A 42 -3.95 10.88 -0.97
N ALA A 43 -3.27 10.29 0.02
CA ALA A 43 -3.42 10.62 1.43
C ALA A 43 -2.04 10.99 1.99
N SER A 44 -1.94 12.11 2.68
CA SER A 44 -0.69 12.66 3.18
C SER A 44 -0.72 12.78 4.70
N LEU A 45 0.38 12.47 5.37
CA LEU A 45 0.50 12.55 6.83
C LEU A 45 1.90 13.07 7.21
N ASN A 46 1.92 14.18 7.94
CA ASN A 46 3.15 14.69 8.55
C ASN A 46 3.27 14.14 9.97
N PHE A 47 4.40 13.52 10.30
CA PHE A 47 4.63 12.88 11.60
C PHE A 47 6.03 13.15 12.14
N THR A 48 6.21 13.06 13.46
CA THR A 48 7.52 13.10 14.11
C THR A 48 7.83 11.72 14.68
N GLY A 49 8.98 11.13 14.34
CA GLY A 49 9.36 9.81 14.85
C GLY A 49 10.51 9.17 14.09
N ILE A 50 10.78 7.89 14.38
CA ILE A 50 11.85 7.07 13.82
C ILE A 50 11.35 6.00 12.83
N GLY A 51 10.05 5.99 12.54
CA GLY A 51 9.45 5.11 11.53
C GLY A 51 7.93 5.22 11.48
N ILE A 52 7.33 4.66 10.44
CA ILE A 52 5.86 4.62 10.27
C ILE A 52 5.41 3.32 9.59
N LYS A 53 4.24 2.83 9.97
CA LYS A 53 3.51 1.73 9.30
C LYS A 53 2.17 2.24 8.78
N VAL A 54 1.72 1.72 7.64
CA VAL A 54 0.38 1.98 7.08
C VAL A 54 -0.39 0.68 7.03
N LEU A 55 -1.60 0.68 7.59
CA LEU A 55 -2.48 -0.48 7.67
C LEU A 55 -3.81 -0.17 6.99
N GLY A 56 -4.44 -1.23 6.48
CA GLY A 56 -5.65 -1.11 5.68
C GLY A 56 -6.39 -2.43 5.47
N THR A 57 -7.42 -2.36 4.63
CA THR A 57 -8.26 -3.50 4.25
C THR A 57 -8.02 -3.90 2.80
N ILE A 58 -7.82 -5.20 2.56
CA ILE A 58 -7.87 -5.80 1.22
C ILE A 58 -9.27 -6.39 1.02
N GLN A 59 -9.99 -5.91 0.00
CA GLN A 59 -11.29 -6.50 -0.38
C GLN A 59 -11.11 -7.90 -0.99
N ALA A 60 -12.12 -8.74 -0.86
CA ALA A 60 -12.15 -10.07 -1.48
C ALA A 60 -12.07 -9.99 -3.03
N ALA A 61 -11.56 -11.06 -3.66
CA ALA A 61 -11.32 -11.10 -5.10
C ALA A 61 -12.61 -11.09 -5.96
N ASP A 62 -13.74 -11.48 -5.38
CA ASP A 62 -15.08 -11.39 -5.98
C ASP A 62 -15.69 -9.97 -5.93
N VAL A 63 -15.15 -9.07 -5.09
CA VAL A 63 -15.60 -7.67 -4.98
C VAL A 63 -14.90 -6.75 -6.00
N GLY A 64 -13.65 -7.03 -6.34
CA GLY A 64 -12.88 -6.22 -7.30
C GLY A 64 -11.41 -6.62 -7.42
N PRO A 65 -10.63 -5.97 -8.29
CA PRO A 65 -9.22 -6.27 -8.51
C PRO A 65 -8.33 -5.93 -7.29
N PRO A 66 -7.14 -6.54 -7.19
CA PRO A 66 -6.24 -6.31 -6.05
C PRO A 66 -5.76 -4.85 -5.99
N PRO A 67 -5.77 -4.22 -4.80
CA PRO A 67 -5.32 -2.84 -4.63
C PRO A 67 -3.83 -2.72 -4.98
N MET A 68 -3.47 -1.58 -5.55
CA MET A 68 -2.07 -1.21 -5.80
C MET A 68 -1.86 0.20 -5.28
N SER A 69 -0.82 0.39 -4.49
CA SER A 69 -0.50 1.67 -3.85
C SER A 69 1.01 1.92 -3.83
N SER A 70 1.40 3.19 -3.73
CA SER A 70 2.79 3.59 -3.48
C SER A 70 2.92 4.43 -2.22
N TYR A 71 4.08 4.35 -1.58
CA TYR A 71 4.41 5.01 -0.33
C TYR A 71 5.73 5.77 -0.50
N THR A 72 5.69 7.08 -0.28
CA THR A 72 6.85 7.97 -0.35
C THR A 72 7.08 8.60 1.01
N ILE A 73 8.29 8.46 1.56
CA ILE A 73 8.73 9.19 2.75
C ILE A 73 9.68 10.30 2.32
N ASP A 74 9.34 11.55 2.67
CA ASP A 74 10.05 12.77 2.30
C ASP A 74 10.27 12.83 0.77
N SER A 75 11.53 12.85 0.31
CA SER A 75 11.92 12.83 -1.11
C SER A 75 12.50 11.49 -1.57
N SER A 76 12.21 10.40 -0.85
CA SER A 76 12.70 9.05 -1.18
C SER A 76 12.00 8.49 -2.43
N PRO A 77 12.60 7.51 -3.13
CA PRO A 77 11.89 6.76 -4.17
C PRO A 77 10.64 6.05 -3.61
N PRO A 78 9.53 6.00 -4.37
CA PRO A 78 8.30 5.34 -3.91
C PRO A 78 8.49 3.83 -3.75
N GLN A 79 7.97 3.27 -2.66
CA GLN A 79 7.82 1.83 -2.48
C GLN A 79 6.40 1.41 -2.85
N ASN A 80 6.26 0.38 -3.69
CA ASN A 80 4.96 -0.08 -4.17
C ASN A 80 4.47 -1.31 -3.41
N PHE A 81 3.18 -1.33 -3.11
CA PHE A 81 2.44 -2.47 -2.57
C PHE A 81 1.45 -3.00 -3.62
N THR A 82 1.19 -4.30 -3.58
CA THR A 82 0.10 -4.94 -4.33
C THR A 82 -0.57 -5.96 -3.44
N GLY A 83 -1.86 -5.77 -3.18
CA GLY A 83 -2.62 -6.63 -2.26
C GLY A 83 -2.79 -8.04 -2.80
N VAL A 84 -2.58 -9.05 -1.94
CA VAL A 84 -2.91 -10.45 -2.23
C VAL A 84 -4.27 -10.75 -1.61
N GLN A 85 -5.29 -10.86 -2.46
CA GLN A 85 -6.69 -11.06 -2.06
C GLN A 85 -7.00 -12.53 -1.74
N MET A 86 -7.89 -12.74 -0.76
CA MET A 86 -8.59 -14.00 -0.58
C MET A 86 -9.85 -14.07 -1.49
N PRO A 87 -10.30 -15.26 -1.92
CA PRO A 87 -11.38 -15.38 -2.91
C PRO A 87 -12.70 -14.69 -2.52
N SER A 88 -13.15 -14.88 -1.27
CA SER A 88 -14.49 -14.50 -0.79
C SER A 88 -14.46 -13.97 0.65
N SER A 89 -13.34 -13.37 1.07
CA SER A 89 -13.20 -12.77 2.41
C SER A 89 -12.29 -11.55 2.36
N ALA A 90 -12.70 -10.46 3.02
CA ALA A 90 -11.88 -9.28 3.16
C ALA A 90 -10.84 -9.48 4.27
N GLN A 91 -9.60 -9.03 4.03
CA GLN A 91 -8.52 -9.10 5.01
C GLN A 91 -8.36 -7.73 5.66
N GLN A 92 -8.57 -7.65 6.97
CA GLN A 92 -8.51 -6.43 7.78
C GLN A 92 -7.11 -6.25 8.40
N LYS A 93 -6.74 -5.02 8.78
CA LYS A 93 -5.48 -4.69 9.49
C LYS A 93 -4.22 -5.21 8.78
N ILE A 94 -4.24 -5.24 7.46
CA ILE A 94 -3.09 -5.66 6.65
C ILE A 94 -2.12 -4.50 6.53
N MET A 95 -0.86 -4.74 6.90
CA MET A 95 0.21 -3.78 6.74
C MET A 95 0.61 -3.67 5.26
N PHE A 96 0.32 -2.52 4.65
CA PHE A 96 0.66 -2.22 3.26
C PHE A 96 2.09 -1.68 3.14
N PHE A 97 2.57 -1.00 4.18
CA PHE A 97 3.88 -0.37 4.22
C PHE A 97 4.44 -0.33 5.64
N GLU A 98 5.76 -0.46 5.73
CA GLU A 98 6.57 -0.15 6.91
C GLU A 98 7.83 0.55 6.41
N SER A 99 8.16 1.71 6.97
CA SER A 99 9.39 2.42 6.62
C SER A 99 10.61 1.65 7.13
N THR A 100 11.75 1.84 6.48
CA THR A 100 13.05 1.61 7.13
C THR A 100 13.20 2.52 8.36
N ALA A 101 14.22 2.30 9.18
CA ALA A 101 14.55 3.21 10.28
C ALA A 101 14.79 4.64 9.74
N LEU A 102 14.18 5.63 10.39
CA LEU A 102 14.28 7.05 10.06
C LEU A 102 14.99 7.80 11.22
N PRO A 103 15.68 8.92 10.94
CA PRO A 103 16.16 9.82 12.00
C PRO A 103 14.99 10.38 12.81
N ASN A 104 15.14 10.61 14.12
CA ASN A 104 14.07 11.19 14.94
C ASN A 104 13.85 12.68 14.59
N ARG A 105 12.96 12.96 13.64
CA ARG A 105 12.59 14.31 13.18
C ARG A 105 11.18 14.32 12.60
N ASN A 106 10.76 15.46 12.06
CA ASN A 106 9.56 15.53 11.23
C ASN A 106 9.81 14.91 9.85
N HIS A 107 8.84 14.11 9.42
CA HIS A 107 8.77 13.41 8.15
C HIS A 107 7.41 13.64 7.50
N SER A 108 7.35 13.50 6.18
CA SER A 108 6.11 13.50 5.41
C SER A 108 5.93 12.15 4.71
N LEU A 109 4.79 11.50 4.95
CA LEU A 109 4.34 10.33 4.21
C LEU A 109 3.32 10.77 3.16
N VAL A 110 3.51 10.34 1.90
CA VAL A 110 2.48 10.37 0.87
C VAL A 110 2.14 8.95 0.45
N VAL A 111 0.87 8.58 0.60
CA VAL A 111 0.27 7.36 0.07
C VAL A 111 -0.45 7.71 -1.23
N THR A 112 -0.27 6.92 -2.30
CA THR A 112 -0.94 7.11 -3.59
C THR A 112 -1.64 5.84 -4.04
N SER A 113 -2.90 5.94 -4.46
CA SER A 113 -3.59 4.87 -5.19
C SER A 113 -3.05 4.76 -6.61
N LEU A 114 -2.60 3.57 -7.03
CA LEU A 114 -1.97 3.36 -8.35
C LEU A 114 -2.93 2.83 -9.42
N LYS A 115 -4.16 2.43 -9.07
CA LYS A 115 -5.02 1.68 -9.99
C LYS A 115 -6.51 1.98 -9.81
N THR A 116 -7.11 2.56 -10.86
CA THR A 116 -8.56 2.80 -10.93
C THR A 116 -9.33 1.47 -10.91
N GLY A 117 -10.43 1.44 -10.17
CA GLY A 117 -11.29 0.27 -9.98
C GLY A 117 -10.77 -0.74 -8.96
N ALA A 118 -9.53 -0.62 -8.48
CA ALA A 118 -8.94 -1.47 -7.44
C ALA A 118 -8.85 -0.69 -6.13
N ALA A 119 -9.86 -0.80 -5.28
CA ALA A 119 -10.02 0.09 -4.15
C ALA A 119 -8.90 -0.05 -3.09
N LEU A 120 -8.14 1.02 -2.91
CA LEU A 120 -7.26 1.19 -1.75
C LEU A 120 -8.12 1.61 -0.56
N ILE A 121 -8.08 0.85 0.53
CA ILE A 121 -8.81 1.13 1.78
C ILE A 121 -7.80 1.26 2.91
N LEU A 122 -7.61 2.47 3.42
CA LEU A 122 -6.81 2.77 4.60
C LEU A 122 -7.65 2.62 5.87
N ASP A 123 -6.99 2.29 6.98
CA ASP A 123 -7.58 1.94 8.29
C ASP A 123 -6.88 2.73 9.40
N TYR A 124 -5.55 2.62 9.53
CA TYR A 124 -4.77 3.48 10.43
C TYR A 124 -3.28 3.50 10.12
N PHE A 125 -2.60 4.45 10.73
CA PHE A 125 -1.15 4.61 10.72
C PHE A 125 -0.57 4.29 12.11
N VAL A 126 0.65 3.74 12.16
CA VAL A 126 1.39 3.57 13.41
C VAL A 126 2.73 4.28 13.30
N VAL A 127 2.88 5.39 14.01
CA VAL A 127 4.15 6.12 14.13
C VAL A 127 4.99 5.49 15.23
N ILE A 128 6.25 5.19 14.93
CA ILE A 128 7.24 4.67 15.88
C ILE A 128 8.02 5.86 16.44
N LEU A 129 8.03 6.00 17.75
CA LEU A 129 8.68 7.10 18.47
C LEU A 129 9.97 6.63 19.13
N GLU A 130 11.00 7.47 19.09
CA GLU A 130 12.16 7.28 19.96
C GLU A 130 11.73 7.54 21.40
N ASN A 131 11.97 6.59 22.29
CA ASN A 131 11.74 6.84 23.71
C ASN A 131 12.78 7.86 24.18
N PRO A 132 12.39 8.98 24.82
CA PRO A 132 13.37 9.88 25.42
C PRO A 132 14.16 9.07 26.44
N ALA A 133 15.46 8.88 26.18
CA ALA A 133 16.34 8.33 27.20
C ALA A 133 16.21 9.23 28.44
N SER A 134 16.10 8.63 29.63
CA SER A 134 16.18 9.42 30.86
C SER A 134 17.54 10.09 30.89
N THR A 135 17.58 11.36 30.50
CA THR A 135 18.79 12.17 30.53
C THR A 135 19.14 12.38 32.00
N THR A 136 19.96 11.51 32.57
CA THR A 136 20.74 11.82 33.75
C THR A 136 21.68 12.95 33.35
N VAL A 137 21.18 14.18 33.54
CA VAL A 137 21.93 15.41 33.31
C VAL A 137 23.02 15.49 34.38
N SER A 138 24.16 14.87 34.08
CA SER A 138 25.40 15.09 34.82
C SER A 138 25.90 16.50 34.49
N SER A 139 25.30 17.49 35.14
CA SER A 139 25.63 18.90 35.03
C SER A 139 26.97 19.22 35.71
N SER A 140 28.07 18.88 35.05
CA SER A 140 29.40 19.39 35.41
C SER A 140 29.63 20.77 34.82
N ASN A 141 28.96 21.79 35.38
CA ASN A 141 29.33 23.18 35.13
C ASN A 141 30.70 23.45 35.80
N VAL A 142 31.73 23.70 35.00
CA VAL A 142 33.00 24.29 35.46
C VAL A 142 33.30 25.53 34.63
N LEU A 143 33.70 26.60 35.30
CA LEU A 143 33.71 27.97 34.76
C LEU A 143 34.99 28.31 33.98
N SER A 144 34.83 29.33 33.12
CA SER A 144 35.81 30.00 32.26
C SER A 144 37.01 30.63 33.03
N PRO A 145 38.13 31.05 32.37
CA PRO A 145 38.12 32.36 31.66
C PRO A 145 39.02 32.57 30.41
N THR A 146 38.47 33.32 29.45
CA THR A 146 39.01 34.50 28.73
C THR A 146 40.47 34.59 28.23
N ALA A 147 40.64 34.60 26.90
CA ALA A 147 41.63 35.37 26.09
C ALA A 147 41.36 35.18 24.56
N THR A 148 41.86 35.94 23.57
CA THR A 148 42.14 37.39 23.36
C THR A 148 42.28 37.66 21.83
N THR A 149 42.00 38.87 21.35
CA THR A 149 42.03 39.36 19.93
C THR A 149 43.16 40.41 19.79
N PRO A 150 43.98 40.53 18.70
CA PRO A 150 43.50 41.04 17.40
C PRO A 150 44.19 40.61 16.07
N SER A 151 43.38 40.69 15.01
CA SER A 151 43.58 41.32 13.67
C SER A 151 44.94 41.38 12.97
N GLU A 152 44.94 41.04 11.67
CA GLU A 152 45.71 41.78 10.65
C GLU A 152 45.09 41.69 9.24
N THR A 153 45.43 42.64 8.36
CA THR A 153 44.74 42.93 7.09
C THR A 153 45.73 42.98 5.93
N SER A 154 45.41 42.36 4.78
CA SER A 154 45.91 42.84 3.47
C SER A 154 45.10 42.32 2.27
N ASN A 155 44.70 43.29 1.43
CA ASN A 155 44.42 43.18 -0.01
C ASN A 155 45.64 43.88 -0.71
N PRO A 156 45.82 43.97 -2.06
CA PRO A 156 44.96 43.55 -3.17
C PRO A 156 45.70 42.86 -4.36
N THR A 157 45.04 42.74 -5.52
CA THR A 157 45.61 42.63 -6.91
C THR A 157 46.39 41.35 -7.29
N ASP A 158 46.39 40.84 -8.53
CA ASP A 158 45.69 41.20 -9.78
C ASP A 158 45.59 40.02 -10.80
N THR A 159 44.66 40.14 -11.76
CA THR A 159 44.77 39.80 -13.20
C THR A 159 45.14 38.39 -13.74
N SER A 160 44.34 37.97 -14.75
CA SER A 160 44.56 36.96 -15.81
C SER A 160 44.66 35.48 -15.43
N ALA A 161 43.87 34.53 -15.93
CA ALA A 161 43.28 34.22 -17.25
C ALA A 161 43.96 33.01 -17.93
N SER A 162 43.20 31.91 -18.00
CA SER A 162 43.17 30.92 -19.08
C SER A 162 44.49 30.39 -19.66
N THR A 163 44.85 29.14 -19.33
CA THR A 163 45.37 28.22 -20.36
C THR A 163 44.92 26.78 -20.08
N SER A 164 44.18 26.22 -21.03
CA SER A 164 43.86 24.80 -21.09
C SER A 164 45.01 24.02 -21.71
N SER A 165 45.58 23.08 -20.97
CA SER A 165 46.40 22.01 -21.54
C SER A 165 45.98 20.69 -20.92
N ALA A 166 45.53 19.76 -21.76
CA ALA A 166 45.46 18.37 -21.38
C ALA A 166 46.89 17.82 -21.29
N ASP A 167 47.14 16.95 -20.33
CA ASP A 167 48.14 15.91 -20.52
C ASP A 167 47.64 14.58 -19.95
N THR A 168 47.92 13.52 -20.71
CA THR A 168 47.39 12.17 -20.48
C THR A 168 48.54 11.23 -20.16
N HIS A 169 48.22 10.04 -19.65
CA HIS A 169 49.09 8.88 -19.49
C HIS A 169 49.95 8.82 -18.22
N SER A 170 49.41 8.11 -17.23
CA SER A 170 50.12 6.94 -16.73
C SER A 170 49.36 5.65 -17.10
N ASN A 171 50.16 4.71 -17.58
CA ASN A 171 49.88 3.34 -18.04
C ASN A 171 49.09 2.49 -17.01
N ALA A 172 48.41 1.38 -17.33
CA ALA A 172 47.87 0.86 -18.59
C ALA A 172 46.96 -0.35 -18.29
N LEU A 173 45.86 -0.48 -19.04
CA LEU A 173 45.19 -1.74 -19.40
C LEU A 173 44.93 -2.79 -18.29
N ARG A 174 43.73 -2.73 -17.69
CA ARG A 174 42.79 -3.87 -17.76
C ARG A 174 41.38 -3.38 -18.07
N ALA A 175 40.95 -3.56 -19.31
CA ALA A 175 39.55 -3.45 -19.68
C ALA A 175 38.76 -4.65 -19.14
N LEU A 176 37.58 -4.41 -18.58
CA LEU A 176 36.49 -5.38 -18.54
C LEU A 176 35.16 -4.70 -18.83
N THR A 177 34.78 -4.80 -20.10
CA THR A 177 33.42 -4.58 -20.61
C THR A 177 32.43 -5.47 -19.86
N ILE A 178 31.32 -4.91 -19.36
CA ILE A 178 30.16 -5.70 -18.93
C ILE A 178 29.05 -5.55 -19.97
N THR A 179 28.97 -6.54 -20.85
CA THR A 179 27.88 -6.71 -21.83
C THR A 179 27.31 -8.12 -21.69
N THR A 180 25.97 -8.23 -21.76
CA THR A 180 25.17 -9.48 -21.61
C THR A 180 25.09 -9.98 -20.15
N THR A 181 23.97 -10.49 -19.64
CA THR A 181 23.00 -11.41 -20.28
C THR A 181 21.52 -11.12 -19.92
N ILE A 182 20.67 -10.91 -20.93
CA ILE A 182 19.19 -10.95 -20.77
C ILE A 182 18.58 -12.18 -21.46
N LEU A 183 19.29 -12.79 -22.43
CA LEU A 183 18.76 -13.90 -23.24
C LEU A 183 18.55 -15.20 -22.44
N GLY A 184 19.37 -15.49 -21.43
CA GLY A 184 19.24 -16.71 -20.62
C GLY A 184 17.95 -16.74 -19.78
N GLY A 185 17.64 -15.63 -19.10
CA GLY A 185 16.42 -15.49 -18.32
C GLY A 185 15.15 -15.59 -19.18
N MET A 186 15.13 -14.93 -20.35
CA MET A 186 14.00 -15.03 -21.28
C MET A 186 13.79 -16.44 -21.82
N PHE A 187 14.86 -17.20 -22.09
CA PHE A 187 14.73 -18.59 -22.55
C PHE A 187 14.13 -19.50 -21.47
N ILE A 188 14.60 -19.38 -20.23
CA ILE A 188 14.09 -20.16 -19.08
C ILE A 188 12.62 -19.81 -18.79
N LEU A 189 12.27 -18.53 -18.74
CA LEU A 189 10.89 -18.09 -18.53
C LEU A 189 9.94 -18.53 -19.65
N SER A 190 10.41 -18.52 -20.91
CA SER A 190 9.65 -19.01 -22.06
C SER A 190 9.37 -20.52 -21.97
N LEU A 191 10.38 -21.32 -21.59
CA LEU A 191 10.22 -22.77 -21.39
C LEU A 191 9.25 -23.11 -20.25
N ILE A 192 9.34 -22.41 -19.11
CA ILE A 192 8.45 -22.59 -17.96
C ILE A 192 7.01 -22.23 -18.35
N SER A 193 6.80 -21.09 -19.02
CA SER A 193 5.49 -20.65 -19.50
C SER A 193 4.88 -21.66 -20.49
N PHE A 194 5.67 -22.14 -21.46
CA PHE A 194 5.23 -23.15 -22.42
C PHE A 194 4.85 -24.47 -21.73
N MET A 195 5.61 -24.92 -20.74
CA MET A 195 5.29 -26.13 -19.96
C MET A 195 3.98 -25.97 -19.19
N ILE A 196 3.77 -24.83 -18.51
CA ILE A 196 2.51 -24.54 -17.79
C ILE A 196 1.32 -24.54 -18.75
N LEU A 197 1.43 -23.90 -19.92
CA LEU A 197 0.38 -23.89 -20.93
C LEU A 197 0.07 -25.29 -21.48
N ARG A 198 1.09 -26.12 -21.71
CA ARG A 198 0.90 -27.52 -22.14
C ARG A 198 0.25 -28.37 -21.05
N TYR A 199 0.59 -28.15 -19.78
CA TYR A 199 -0.02 -28.85 -18.65
C TYR A 199 -1.49 -28.45 -18.44
N ARG A 200 -1.80 -27.15 -18.54
CA ARG A 200 -3.18 -26.65 -18.49
C ARG A 200 -4.03 -27.18 -19.65
N ARG A 201 -3.52 -27.13 -20.90
CA ARG A 201 -4.21 -27.68 -22.08
C ARG A 201 -4.49 -29.18 -21.98
N ARG A 202 -3.60 -29.97 -21.36
CA ARG A 202 -3.82 -31.41 -21.14
C ARG A 202 -4.87 -31.71 -20.07
N ARG A 203 -5.13 -30.79 -19.13
CA ARG A 203 -6.15 -30.96 -18.09
C ARG A 203 -7.57 -30.56 -18.53
N SER A 204 -7.72 -29.88 -19.67
CA SER A 204 -9.02 -29.44 -20.21
C SER A 204 -9.77 -30.51 -21.04
N ALA A 205 -9.41 -31.79 -20.91
CA ALA A 205 -9.96 -32.89 -21.72
C ALA A 205 -10.62 -34.01 -20.89
N VAL A 206 -10.98 -33.76 -19.62
CA VAL A 206 -11.54 -34.78 -18.71
C VAL A 206 -12.69 -34.21 -17.86
N TRP A 207 -13.62 -33.47 -18.49
CA TRP A 207 -14.88 -33.02 -17.87
C TRP A 207 -16.02 -32.96 -18.89
N ASP A 208 -16.16 -34.00 -19.71
CA ASP A 208 -17.32 -34.22 -20.60
C ASP A 208 -17.68 -35.73 -20.66
N ASP A 209 -17.81 -36.38 -19.50
CA ASP A 209 -18.75 -37.49 -19.34
C ASP A 209 -19.11 -37.73 -17.86
N GLN A 210 -20.43 -37.75 -17.59
CA GLN A 210 -21.18 -38.36 -16.48
C GLN A 210 -22.36 -37.51 -16.03
N SER A 211 -23.41 -37.52 -16.84
CA SER A 211 -24.78 -37.25 -16.36
C SER A 211 -25.34 -38.54 -15.75
N PRO A 212 -25.60 -38.63 -14.43
CA PRO A 212 -26.15 -39.83 -13.84
C PRO A 212 -27.61 -40.03 -14.28
N THR A 213 -27.88 -41.20 -14.82
CA THR A 213 -29.19 -41.59 -15.34
C THR A 213 -30.27 -41.62 -14.27
N ARG A 214 -31.37 -40.92 -14.55
CA ARG A 214 -32.76 -41.40 -14.46
C ARG A 214 -32.94 -42.72 -13.67
N SER A 215 -33.29 -42.62 -12.39
CA SER A 215 -34.10 -43.63 -11.70
C SER A 215 -35.12 -42.91 -10.82
N GLY A 216 -36.39 -43.29 -10.96
CA GLY A 216 -37.51 -42.46 -10.52
C GLY A 216 -37.97 -42.73 -9.09
N ARG A 217 -38.70 -41.77 -8.52
CA ARG A 217 -39.71 -42.07 -7.51
C ARG A 217 -40.95 -41.20 -7.72
N VAL A 218 -42.07 -41.86 -7.96
CA VAL A 218 -43.38 -41.24 -8.08
C VAL A 218 -43.81 -40.67 -6.73
N LEU A 219 -44.19 -39.41 -6.71
CA LEU A 219 -45.13 -38.84 -5.75
C LEU A 219 -46.13 -37.98 -6.54
N GLU A 220 -47.29 -38.58 -6.85
CA GLU A 220 -48.43 -37.83 -7.34
C GLU A 220 -48.92 -36.89 -6.22
N ILE A 221 -48.70 -35.59 -6.38
CA ILE A 221 -49.39 -34.59 -5.58
C ILE A 221 -50.54 -34.06 -6.44
N ASN A 222 -51.72 -34.61 -6.22
CA ASN A 222 -52.97 -34.14 -6.83
C ASN A 222 -53.29 -32.71 -6.36
N THR A 223 -52.82 -31.70 -7.08
CA THR A 223 -53.26 -30.30 -6.93
C THR A 223 -54.55 -30.08 -7.73
N HIS A 224 -55.66 -30.54 -7.18
CA HIS A 224 -57.00 -30.22 -7.69
C HIS A 224 -57.31 -28.73 -7.47
N LEU A 225 -56.90 -27.90 -8.44
CA LEU A 225 -57.19 -26.46 -8.45
C LEU A 225 -58.70 -26.22 -8.53
N ASN A 226 -59.29 -25.80 -7.41
CA ASN A 226 -60.69 -25.35 -7.33
C ASN A 226 -60.74 -23.81 -7.45
N PRO A 227 -61.22 -23.22 -8.57
CA PRO A 227 -61.12 -21.79 -8.85
C PRO A 227 -62.29 -20.97 -8.26
N GLN A 228 -62.77 -21.30 -7.06
CA GLN A 228 -64.01 -20.76 -6.48
C GLN A 228 -63.85 -20.03 -5.14
N ASN A 229 -62.63 -19.63 -4.74
CA ASN A 229 -62.44 -18.87 -3.51
C ASN A 229 -61.40 -17.74 -3.63
N LEU A 230 -61.69 -16.76 -4.49
CA LEU A 230 -60.85 -15.57 -4.72
C LEU A 230 -61.57 -14.24 -4.41
N ASN A 231 -62.69 -14.25 -3.70
CA ASN A 231 -63.58 -13.09 -3.56
C ASN A 231 -63.88 -12.62 -2.11
N ASP A 232 -63.59 -13.41 -1.07
CA ASP A 232 -64.09 -13.09 0.29
C ASP A 232 -63.07 -12.31 1.16
N ASP A 233 -61.75 -12.54 1.02
CA ASP A 233 -60.74 -11.86 1.84
C ASP A 233 -60.54 -10.37 1.49
N ALA A 234 -60.97 -9.93 0.30
CA ALA A 234 -60.93 -8.52 -0.09
C ALA A 234 -61.97 -7.64 0.63
N ARG A 235 -62.86 -8.21 1.44
CA ARG A 235 -63.97 -7.48 2.10
C ARG A 235 -63.75 -7.11 3.57
N GLN A 236 -62.67 -7.54 4.21
CA GLN A 236 -62.44 -7.22 5.65
C GLN A 236 -61.66 -5.92 5.91
N TYR A 237 -61.08 -5.26 4.91
CA TYR A 237 -60.29 -4.03 5.09
C TYR A 237 -61.06 -2.70 4.91
N LEU A 238 -62.39 -2.74 4.73
CA LEU A 238 -63.20 -1.55 4.40
C LEU A 238 -64.09 -1.03 5.54
N ASN A 239 -64.05 -1.64 6.73
CA ASN A 239 -64.86 -1.25 7.90
C ASN A 239 -64.02 -1.08 9.18
N GLN A 240 -62.97 -0.25 9.12
CA GLN A 240 -62.35 0.28 10.34
C GLN A 240 -62.01 1.77 10.17
N LYS A 241 -62.96 2.60 10.62
CA LYS A 241 -62.85 4.04 10.82
C LYS A 241 -63.62 4.40 12.09
#